data_AF-A0A552PSN1-F1
#
_entry.id   AF-A0A552PSN1-F1
#
_cell.length_a   1.000
_cell.length_b   1.000
_cell.length_c   1.000
_cell.angle_alpha   90.00
_cell.angle_beta   90.00
_cell.angle_gamma   90.00
#
_symmetry.space_group_name_H-M   'P 1'
#
loop_
_entity.id
_entity.type
_entity.pdbx_description
1 polymer ?
#
loop_
_entity_poly.entity_id
_entity_poly.type
_entity_poly.pdbx_seq_one_letter_code
_entity_poly.pdbx_strand_id
1 'polypeptide(L)'
;MPDGDKVHSKLPWRYQRPYKRLCESKTSSQESVWELVKALLQDIRQKGDNFLKTAQLLSEEIENHLVTIRFQGNLAPFREDIDKSIKNSNLSHYDQQILIQASHNLLKKIQNNILTNNLKEEMIAESFYRILCANFIGKLPLNQAHYAGVDDQTLRERVNEMTPEIESIIYTLSKKANQQGSVKNLRLPRRKNRQVIGMDEDLS
;
A
#
# COMPACT_ATOMS: atom_id res chain seq x y z
N MET A 1 18.21 -28.24 5.89
CA MET A 1 17.20 -27.84 6.90
C MET A 1 16.03 -27.22 6.17
N PRO A 2 14.77 -27.58 6.43
CA PRO A 2 13.65 -26.86 5.83
C PRO A 2 13.57 -25.48 6.50
N ASP A 3 13.69 -24.43 5.69
CA ASP A 3 13.64 -23.03 6.13
C ASP A 3 12.35 -22.74 6.90
N GLY A 4 12.42 -22.73 8.23
CA GLY A 4 11.27 -22.49 9.13
C GLY A 4 10.62 -21.10 9.01
N ASP A 5 11.15 -20.25 8.13
CA ASP A 5 10.67 -18.92 7.82
C ASP A 5 9.74 -18.86 6.59
N LYS A 6 9.72 -19.90 5.73
CA LYS A 6 8.89 -19.92 4.52
C LYS A 6 7.55 -20.60 4.80
N VAL A 7 6.48 -19.80 4.85
CA VAL A 7 5.12 -20.26 5.08
C VAL A 7 4.41 -20.68 3.79
N HIS A 8 4.59 -19.92 2.70
CA HIS A 8 3.92 -20.22 1.44
C HIS A 8 4.71 -19.75 0.21
N SER A 9 4.85 -20.60 -0.82
CA SER A 9 5.70 -20.33 -2.00
C SER A 9 5.28 -19.12 -2.84
N LYS A 10 3.97 -18.81 -2.89
CA LYS A 10 3.43 -17.66 -3.65
C LYS A 10 3.69 -16.30 -2.99
N LEU A 11 4.08 -16.27 -1.71
CA LEU A 11 4.40 -15.02 -1.01
C LEU A 11 5.87 -14.64 -1.19
N PRO A 12 6.20 -13.37 -1.44
CA PRO A 12 7.58 -12.91 -1.38
C PRO A 12 8.13 -13.08 0.05
N TRP A 13 9.45 -13.29 0.18
CA TRP A 13 10.09 -13.59 1.46
C TRP A 13 9.74 -12.55 2.56
N ARG A 14 9.68 -11.25 2.19
CA ARG A 14 9.36 -10.14 3.11
C ARG A 14 8.00 -10.27 3.78
N TYR A 15 7.07 -10.96 3.12
CA TYR A 15 5.69 -11.09 3.55
C TYR A 15 5.37 -12.44 4.20
N GLN A 16 6.33 -13.36 4.26
CA GLN A 16 6.17 -14.65 4.93
C GLN A 16 5.87 -14.46 6.42
N ARG A 17 6.65 -13.61 7.10
CA ARG A 17 6.49 -13.32 8.53
C ARG A 17 5.19 -12.55 8.85
N PRO A 18 4.83 -11.46 8.13
CA PRO A 18 3.52 -10.84 8.28
C PRO A 18 2.36 -11.83 8.11
N TYR A 19 2.40 -12.68 7.08
CA TYR A 19 1.37 -13.69 6.86
C TYR A 19 1.29 -14.71 7.99
N LYS A 20 2.43 -15.24 8.44
CA LYS A 20 2.51 -16.19 9.56
C LYS A 20 1.81 -15.65 10.80
N ARG A 21 2.14 -14.40 11.18
CA ARG A 21 1.57 -13.73 12.36
C ARG A 21 0.08 -13.49 12.23
N LEU A 22 -0.36 -13.04 11.06
CA LEU A 22 -1.78 -12.87 10.74
C LEU A 22 -2.56 -14.17 10.93
N CYS A 23 -1.96 -15.30 10.59
CA CYS A 23 -2.57 -16.61 10.75
C CYS A 23 -2.52 -17.10 12.20
N GLU A 24 -1.39 -16.95 12.91
CA GLU A 24 -1.20 -17.49 14.27
C GLU A 24 -2.06 -16.82 15.35
N SER A 25 -2.67 -15.66 15.08
CA SER A 25 -3.56 -14.91 16.01
C SER A 25 -2.99 -14.60 17.40
N LYS A 26 -1.68 -14.77 17.61
CA LYS A 26 -0.99 -14.54 18.90
C LYS A 26 -0.55 -13.08 19.10
N THR A 27 -0.78 -12.20 18.13
CA THR A 27 -0.28 -10.83 18.12
C THR A 27 -1.40 -9.83 17.89
N SER A 28 -1.37 -8.71 18.61
CA SER A 28 -2.33 -7.61 18.43
C SER A 28 -2.38 -7.13 16.97
N SER A 29 -3.55 -6.64 16.52
CA SER A 29 -3.72 -6.06 15.18
C SER A 29 -2.62 -5.04 14.84
N GLN A 30 -2.22 -4.21 15.83
CA GLN A 30 -1.13 -3.24 15.70
C GLN A 30 0.24 -3.84 15.37
N GLU A 31 0.59 -4.99 15.95
CA GLU A 31 1.86 -5.66 15.63
C GLU A 31 1.85 -6.23 14.21
N SER A 32 0.70 -6.75 13.77
CA SER A 32 0.50 -7.28 12.42
C SER A 32 0.59 -6.16 11.38
N VAL A 33 -0.05 -5.01 11.63
CA VAL A 33 0.11 -3.78 10.84
C VAL A 33 1.59 -3.42 10.75
N TRP A 34 2.30 -3.42 11.88
CA TRP A 34 3.70 -3.00 11.91
C TRP A 34 4.62 -3.86 11.06
N GLU A 35 4.50 -5.18 11.17
CA GLU A 35 5.33 -6.11 10.39
C GLU A 35 5.00 -5.99 8.90
N LEU A 36 3.71 -5.83 8.56
CA LEU A 36 3.28 -5.68 7.17
C LEU A 36 3.81 -4.38 6.54
N VAL A 37 3.67 -3.26 7.24
CA VAL A 37 4.14 -1.96 6.72
C VAL A 37 5.68 -1.88 6.71
N LYS A 38 6.37 -2.61 7.59
CA LYS A 38 7.83 -2.75 7.53
C LYS A 38 8.27 -3.48 6.26
N ALA A 39 7.56 -4.54 5.87
CA ALA A 39 7.81 -5.24 4.60
C ALA A 39 7.55 -4.31 3.39
N LEU A 40 6.42 -3.60 3.42
CA LEU A 40 6.08 -2.61 2.40
C LEU A 40 7.14 -1.50 2.26
N LEU A 41 7.65 -0.96 3.37
CA LEU A 41 8.67 0.09 3.33
C LEU A 41 9.95 -0.39 2.65
N GLN A 42 10.33 -1.67 2.82
CA GLN A 42 11.47 -2.24 2.10
C GLN A 42 11.22 -2.32 0.60
N ASP A 43 10.01 -2.71 0.17
CA ASP A 43 9.64 -2.70 -1.24
C ASP A 43 9.69 -1.28 -1.82
N ILE A 44 9.08 -0.32 -1.13
CA ILE A 44 9.08 1.10 -1.53
C ILE A 44 10.51 1.61 -1.74
N ARG A 45 11.41 1.36 -0.78
CA ARG A 45 12.83 1.75 -0.89
C ARG A 45 13.55 1.05 -2.04
N GLN A 46 13.22 -0.22 -2.31
CA GLN A 46 13.81 -0.97 -3.41
C GLN A 46 13.38 -0.45 -4.79
N LYS A 47 12.16 0.09 -4.93
CA LYS A 47 11.71 0.76 -6.16
C LYS A 47 12.57 1.99 -6.49
N GLY A 48 13.05 2.68 -5.46
CA GLY A 48 13.94 3.82 -5.58
C GLY A 48 13.27 5.09 -6.09
N ASP A 49 14.09 6.13 -6.23
CA ASP A 49 13.58 7.50 -6.46
C ASP A 49 13.06 7.70 -7.89
N ASN A 50 13.46 6.86 -8.86
CA ASN A 50 12.92 6.94 -10.23
C ASN A 50 11.42 6.60 -10.26
N PHE A 51 11.00 5.61 -9.48
CA PHE A 51 9.59 5.25 -9.32
C PHE A 51 8.79 6.41 -8.72
N LEU A 52 9.32 7.02 -7.65
CA LEU A 52 8.71 8.19 -7.01
C LEU A 52 8.56 9.36 -7.96
N LYS A 53 9.62 9.73 -8.69
CA LYS A 53 9.60 10.82 -9.67
C LYS A 53 8.58 10.58 -10.77
N THR A 54 8.49 9.35 -11.27
CA THR A 54 7.48 9.00 -12.29
C THR A 54 6.07 9.17 -11.73
N ALA A 55 5.80 8.72 -10.49
CA ALA A 55 4.50 8.95 -9.85
C ALA A 55 4.17 10.44 -9.69
N GLN A 56 5.15 11.28 -9.35
CA GLN A 56 4.98 12.73 -9.23
C GLN A 56 4.67 13.38 -10.59
N LEU A 57 5.39 13.02 -11.65
CA LEU A 57 5.12 13.52 -13.00
C LEU A 57 3.71 13.14 -13.47
N LEU A 58 3.27 11.91 -13.19
CA LEU A 58 1.91 11.47 -13.52
C LEU A 58 0.84 12.28 -12.76
N SER A 59 1.09 12.60 -11.49
CA SER A 59 0.15 13.45 -10.74
C SER A 59 0.08 14.88 -11.28
N GLU A 60 1.18 15.44 -11.78
CA GLU A 60 1.18 16.76 -12.44
C GLU A 60 0.40 16.72 -13.75
N GLU A 61 0.57 15.66 -14.53
CA GLU A 61 -0.19 15.44 -15.77
C GLU A 61 -1.70 15.32 -15.51
N ILE A 62 -2.08 14.60 -14.46
CA ILE A 62 -3.46 14.49 -14.00
C ILE A 62 -3.99 15.84 -13.50
N GLU A 63 -3.19 16.60 -12.77
CA GLU A 63 -3.55 17.93 -12.25
C GLU A 63 -3.81 18.93 -13.37
N ASN A 64 -2.98 18.93 -14.42
CA ASN A 64 -3.15 19.76 -15.62
C ASN A 64 -4.48 19.48 -16.35
N HIS A 65 -5.04 18.28 -16.18
CA HIS A 65 -6.28 17.86 -16.83
C HIS A 65 -7.46 17.71 -15.85
N LEU A 66 -7.34 18.21 -14.62
CA LEU A 66 -8.31 17.97 -13.53
C LEU A 66 -9.76 18.28 -13.91
N VAL A 67 -10.00 19.44 -14.54
CA VAL A 67 -11.33 19.89 -14.96
C VAL A 67 -11.91 18.94 -16.00
N THR A 68 -11.11 18.60 -17.00
CA THR A 68 -11.47 17.64 -18.06
C THR A 68 -11.82 16.28 -17.45
N ILE A 69 -10.98 15.76 -16.56
CA ILE A 69 -11.19 14.46 -15.91
C ILE A 69 -12.49 14.45 -15.09
N ARG A 70 -12.80 15.55 -14.40
CA ARG A 70 -13.99 15.67 -13.53
C ARG A 70 -15.30 15.70 -14.33
N PHE A 71 -15.32 16.39 -15.46
CA PHE A 71 -16.56 16.67 -16.19
C PHE A 71 -16.73 15.86 -17.48
N GLN A 72 -15.71 15.16 -17.96
CA GLN A 72 -15.79 14.33 -19.15
C GLN A 72 -16.32 12.93 -18.83
N GLY A 73 -17.35 12.51 -19.58
CA GLY A 73 -17.97 11.18 -19.42
C GLY A 73 -17.08 10.02 -19.87
N ASN A 74 -16.22 10.22 -20.88
CA ASN A 74 -15.31 9.20 -21.40
C ASN A 74 -13.84 9.59 -21.19
N LEU A 75 -13.15 8.85 -20.30
CA LEU A 75 -11.72 9.02 -20.04
C LEU A 75 -10.82 7.99 -20.73
N ALA A 76 -11.36 7.14 -21.62
CA ALA A 76 -10.56 6.12 -22.28
C ALA A 76 -9.33 6.70 -23.01
N PRO A 77 -9.43 7.80 -23.80
CA PRO A 77 -8.26 8.39 -24.44
C PRO A 77 -7.20 8.86 -23.43
N PHE A 78 -7.65 9.50 -22.34
CA PHE A 78 -6.75 9.97 -21.29
C PHE A 78 -6.03 8.82 -20.57
N ARG A 79 -6.73 7.70 -20.33
CA ARG A 79 -6.12 6.49 -19.77
C ARG A 79 -5.09 5.89 -20.71
N GLU A 80 -5.37 5.85 -22.01
CA GLU A 80 -4.41 5.36 -22.99
C GLU A 80 -3.13 6.20 -23.04
N ASP A 81 -3.25 7.52 -22.94
CA ASP A 81 -2.09 8.42 -22.98
C ASP A 81 -1.25 8.33 -21.71
N ILE A 82 -1.88 8.18 -20.54
CA ILE A 82 -1.20 7.83 -19.29
C ILE A 82 -0.48 6.49 -19.42
N ASP A 83 -1.15 5.46 -19.91
CA ASP A 83 -0.57 4.12 -20.05
C ASP A 83 0.63 4.13 -20.99
N LYS A 84 0.54 4.85 -22.13
CA LYS A 84 1.66 5.03 -23.06
C LYS A 84 2.83 5.76 -22.39
N SER A 85 2.56 6.84 -21.67
CA SER A 85 3.59 7.60 -20.96
C SER A 85 4.33 6.75 -19.93
N ILE A 86 3.59 5.91 -19.19
CA ILE A 86 4.18 4.99 -18.22
C ILE A 86 4.99 3.89 -18.92
N LYS A 87 4.47 3.29 -19.99
CA LYS A 87 5.16 2.23 -20.74
C LYS A 87 6.45 2.72 -21.41
N ASN A 88 6.52 4.00 -21.76
CA ASN A 88 7.71 4.65 -22.31
C ASN A 88 8.73 5.08 -21.24
N SER A 89 8.43 4.89 -19.95
CA SER A 89 9.37 5.20 -18.87
C SER A 89 10.46 4.12 -18.73
N ASN A 90 11.59 4.48 -18.12
CA ASN A 90 12.69 3.56 -17.79
C ASN A 90 12.40 2.65 -16.58
N LEU A 91 11.13 2.45 -16.23
CA LEU A 91 10.71 1.57 -15.13
C LEU A 91 10.62 0.12 -15.60
N SER A 92 10.72 -0.82 -14.65
CA SER A 92 10.44 -2.23 -14.95
C SER A 92 8.97 -2.41 -15.33
N HIS A 93 8.66 -3.43 -16.14
CA HIS A 93 7.26 -3.74 -16.50
C HIS A 93 6.36 -3.90 -15.26
N TYR A 94 6.88 -4.50 -14.19
CA TYR A 94 6.15 -4.65 -12.93
C TYR A 94 5.79 -3.29 -12.29
N ASP A 95 6.74 -2.35 -12.31
CA ASP A 95 6.54 -1.00 -11.76
C ASP A 95 5.59 -0.16 -12.59
N GLN A 96 5.68 -0.31 -13.91
CA GLN A 96 4.74 0.30 -14.86
C GLN A 96 3.30 -0.13 -14.56
N GLN A 97 3.06 -1.43 -14.34
CA GLN A 97 1.72 -1.94 -14.00
C GLN A 97 1.19 -1.37 -12.67
N ILE A 98 2.06 -1.19 -11.67
CA ILE A 98 1.68 -0.54 -10.40
C ILE A 98 1.20 0.89 -10.65
N LEU A 99 1.97 1.68 -11.42
CA LEU A 99 1.61 3.07 -11.70
C LEU A 99 0.36 3.18 -12.56
N ILE A 100 0.17 2.30 -13.55
CA ILE A 100 -1.05 2.25 -14.38
C ILE A 100 -2.27 2.05 -13.48
N GLN A 101 -2.23 1.05 -12.60
CA GLN A 101 -3.34 0.79 -11.67
C GLN A 101 -3.56 1.95 -10.71
N ALA A 102 -2.49 2.56 -10.19
CA ALA A 102 -2.61 3.71 -9.30
C ALA A 102 -3.25 4.91 -10.02
N SER A 103 -2.79 5.25 -11.22
CA SER A 103 -3.36 6.32 -12.03
C SER A 103 -4.82 6.06 -12.34
N HIS A 104 -5.20 4.86 -12.79
CA HIS A 104 -6.60 4.54 -13.10
C HIS A 104 -7.52 4.67 -11.89
N ASN A 105 -7.07 4.25 -10.71
CA ASN A 105 -7.84 4.42 -9.48
C ASN A 105 -7.96 5.89 -9.07
N LEU A 106 -6.89 6.66 -9.23
CA LEU A 106 -6.93 8.09 -8.99
C LEU A 106 -7.94 8.77 -9.93
N LEU A 107 -7.90 8.51 -11.24
CA LEU A 107 -8.90 9.03 -12.20
C LEU A 107 -10.34 8.71 -11.78
N LYS A 108 -10.59 7.48 -11.32
CA LYS A 108 -11.92 7.08 -10.83
C LYS A 108 -12.33 7.87 -9.58
N LYS A 109 -11.40 8.11 -8.64
CA LYS A 109 -11.63 8.97 -7.46
C LYS A 109 -11.97 10.41 -7.90
N ILE A 110 -11.25 10.95 -8.88
CA ILE A 110 -11.50 12.30 -9.44
C ILE A 110 -12.89 12.41 -10.05
N GLN A 111 -13.28 11.45 -10.90
CA GLN A 111 -14.61 11.41 -11.52
C GLN A 111 -15.73 11.35 -10.47
N ASN A 112 -15.49 10.66 -9.37
CA ASN A 112 -16.44 10.52 -8.27
C ASN A 112 -16.38 11.67 -7.25
N ASN A 113 -15.60 12.74 -7.52
CA ASN A 113 -15.37 13.87 -6.62
C ASN A 113 -14.75 13.49 -5.25
N ILE A 114 -13.97 12.40 -5.19
CA ILE A 114 -13.30 11.88 -3.98
C ILE A 114 -11.83 12.31 -3.95
N LEU A 115 -11.55 13.59 -4.20
CA LEU A 115 -10.18 14.09 -4.22
C LEU A 115 -9.80 14.83 -2.94
N THR A 116 -8.56 14.60 -2.51
CA THR A 116 -7.93 15.38 -1.44
C THR A 116 -7.14 16.56 -2.02
N ASN A 117 -6.69 17.44 -1.15
CA ASN A 117 -6.05 18.71 -1.53
C ASN A 117 -4.67 18.55 -2.21
N ASN A 118 -4.09 17.34 -2.28
CA ASN A 118 -2.75 17.14 -2.84
C ASN A 118 -2.65 15.87 -3.70
N LEU A 119 -2.79 16.05 -5.01
CA LEU A 119 -2.73 14.97 -6.00
C LEU A 119 -1.41 14.19 -5.99
N LYS A 120 -0.28 14.87 -5.72
CA LYS A 120 1.03 14.21 -5.65
C LYS A 120 1.07 13.21 -4.51
N GLU A 121 0.64 13.63 -3.32
CA GLU A 121 0.60 12.78 -2.14
C GLU A 121 -0.37 11.60 -2.30
N GLU A 122 -1.52 11.81 -2.96
CA GLU A 122 -2.48 10.76 -3.29
C GLU A 122 -1.92 9.76 -4.29
N MET A 123 -1.28 10.23 -5.38
CA MET A 123 -0.71 9.34 -6.38
C MET A 123 0.41 8.48 -5.79
N ILE A 124 1.24 9.06 -4.92
CA ILE A 124 2.29 8.33 -4.19
C ILE A 124 1.66 7.32 -3.21
N ALA A 125 0.65 7.73 -2.44
CA ALA A 125 -0.04 6.85 -1.49
C ALA A 125 -0.71 5.66 -2.20
N GLU A 126 -1.45 5.92 -3.28
CA GLU A 126 -2.08 4.89 -4.10
C GLU A 126 -1.04 3.94 -4.69
N SER A 127 0.08 4.47 -5.19
CA SER A 127 1.19 3.65 -5.70
C SER A 127 1.78 2.73 -4.62
N PHE A 128 1.98 3.23 -3.40
CA PHE A 128 2.46 2.43 -2.27
C PHE A 128 1.44 1.36 -1.85
N TYR A 129 0.15 1.69 -1.85
CA TYR A 129 -0.90 0.71 -1.59
C TYR A 129 -0.95 -0.38 -2.66
N ARG A 130 -0.78 -0.03 -3.94
CA ARG A 130 -0.72 -1.00 -5.05
C ARG A 130 0.49 -1.94 -4.95
N ILE A 131 1.64 -1.47 -4.46
CA ILE A 131 2.77 -2.35 -4.11
C ILE A 131 2.34 -3.39 -3.07
N LEU A 132 1.67 -2.95 -2.01
CA LEU A 132 1.16 -3.85 -0.97
C LEU A 132 0.12 -4.86 -1.52
N CYS A 133 -0.79 -4.41 -2.39
CA CYS A 133 -1.76 -5.29 -3.02
C CYS A 133 -1.09 -6.35 -3.89
N ALA A 134 -0.16 -5.95 -4.75
CA ALA A 134 0.51 -6.86 -5.68
C ALA A 134 1.38 -7.90 -4.95
N ASN A 135 2.00 -7.51 -3.83
CA ASN A 135 2.90 -8.38 -3.09
C ASN A 135 2.24 -9.18 -1.95
N PHE A 136 1.08 -8.73 -1.46
CA PHE A 136 0.44 -9.32 -0.28
C PHE A 136 -1.08 -9.46 -0.42
N ILE A 137 -1.85 -8.37 -0.34
CA ILE A 137 -3.32 -8.42 -0.16
C ILE A 137 -3.98 -9.17 -1.32
N GLY A 138 -3.59 -8.86 -2.57
CA GLY A 138 -4.14 -9.48 -3.77
C GLY A 138 -3.71 -10.94 -3.97
N LYS A 139 -2.80 -11.46 -3.15
CA LYS A 139 -2.40 -12.87 -3.16
C LYS A 139 -3.23 -13.73 -2.19
N LEU A 140 -4.04 -13.11 -1.34
CA LEU A 140 -4.91 -13.81 -0.40
C LEU A 140 -6.27 -14.09 -1.07
N PRO A 141 -6.88 -15.27 -0.82
CA PRO A 141 -6.36 -16.41 -0.08
C PRO A 141 -5.31 -17.21 -0.89
N LEU A 142 -4.31 -17.77 -0.21
CA LEU A 142 -3.23 -18.53 -0.87
C LEU A 142 -3.61 -19.99 -1.18
N ASN A 143 -4.45 -20.58 -0.31
CA ASN A 143 -4.96 -21.95 -0.30
C ASN A 143 -6.26 -22.02 0.53
N GLN A 144 -6.98 -23.14 0.51
CA GLN A 144 -8.25 -23.31 1.26
C GLN A 144 -8.06 -23.49 2.78
N ALA A 145 -6.86 -23.86 3.22
CA ALA A 145 -6.50 -24.00 4.63
C ALA A 145 -5.21 -23.24 4.90
N HIS A 146 -5.33 -22.05 5.49
CA HIS A 146 -4.17 -21.20 5.75
C HIS A 146 -3.29 -21.77 6.86
N TYR A 147 -2.11 -21.17 7.02
CA TYR A 147 -1.23 -21.50 8.12
C TYR A 147 -1.98 -21.48 9.46
N ALA A 148 -1.64 -22.39 10.38
CA ALA A 148 -2.34 -22.58 11.66
C ALA A 148 -3.85 -22.91 11.55
N GLY A 149 -4.33 -23.35 10.38
CA GLY A 149 -5.73 -23.79 10.21
C GLY A 149 -6.75 -22.66 10.13
N VAL A 150 -6.30 -21.42 9.88
CA VAL A 150 -7.19 -20.26 9.71
C VAL A 150 -7.95 -20.38 8.38
N ASP A 151 -9.24 -20.07 8.40
CA ASP A 151 -10.04 -20.00 7.18
C ASP A 151 -9.92 -18.64 6.45
N ASP A 152 -10.33 -18.63 5.19
CA ASP A 152 -10.26 -17.45 4.33
C ASP A 152 -11.04 -16.26 4.89
N GLN A 153 -12.18 -16.51 5.56
CA GLN A 153 -13.05 -15.46 6.09
C GLN A 153 -12.36 -14.73 7.23
N THR A 154 -11.87 -15.47 8.22
CA THR A 154 -11.13 -14.97 9.37
C THR A 154 -9.89 -14.19 8.91
N LEU A 155 -9.17 -14.67 7.89
CA LEU A 155 -8.01 -13.95 7.36
C LEU A 155 -8.42 -12.63 6.70
N ARG A 156 -9.50 -12.60 5.92
CA ARG A 156 -10.02 -11.38 5.28
C ARG A 156 -10.46 -10.35 6.33
N GLU A 157 -11.17 -10.79 7.37
CA GLU A 157 -11.61 -9.93 8.48
C GLU A 157 -10.41 -9.25 9.14
N ARG A 158 -9.36 -10.02 9.48
CA ARG A 158 -8.12 -9.47 10.05
C ARG A 158 -7.42 -8.47 9.13
N VAL A 159 -7.40 -8.73 7.82
CA VAL A 159 -6.84 -7.76 6.84
C VAL A 159 -7.68 -6.48 6.78
N ASN A 160 -9.01 -6.61 6.80
CA ASN A 160 -9.93 -5.48 6.78
C ASN A 160 -9.79 -4.62 8.05
N GLU A 161 -9.68 -5.24 9.23
CA GLU A 161 -9.45 -4.55 10.50
C GLU A 161 -8.16 -3.70 10.51
N MET A 162 -7.11 -4.19 9.86
CA MET A 162 -5.83 -3.48 9.77
C MET A 162 -5.81 -2.39 8.70
N THR A 163 -6.71 -2.44 7.72
CA THR A 163 -6.66 -1.59 6.51
C THR A 163 -6.64 -0.09 6.83
N PRO A 164 -7.48 0.45 7.73
CA PRO A 164 -7.46 1.88 8.04
C PRO A 164 -6.11 2.36 8.62
N GLU A 165 -5.47 1.54 9.48
CA GLU A 165 -4.18 1.90 10.06
C GLU A 165 -3.05 1.83 9.02
N ILE A 166 -3.08 0.82 8.15
CA ILE A 166 -2.15 0.68 7.02
C ILE A 166 -2.24 1.89 6.09
N GLU A 167 -3.45 2.27 5.68
CA GLU A 167 -3.69 3.43 4.81
C GLU A 167 -3.20 4.73 5.44
N SER A 168 -3.46 4.92 6.75
CA SER A 168 -2.95 6.07 7.51
C SER A 168 -1.42 6.15 7.50
N ILE A 169 -0.74 5.02 7.69
CA ILE A 169 0.73 4.99 7.65
C ILE A 169 1.24 5.21 6.23
N ILE A 170 0.62 4.61 5.21
CA ILE A 170 0.97 4.83 3.80
C ILE A 170 0.87 6.31 3.44
N TYR A 171 -0.20 6.98 3.84
CA TYR A 171 -0.38 8.42 3.61
C TYR A 171 0.67 9.27 4.34
N THR A 172 1.06 8.86 5.55
CA THR A 172 2.18 9.51 6.26
C THR A 172 3.51 9.33 5.51
N LEU A 173 3.75 8.15 4.95
CA LEU A 173 4.94 7.87 4.15
C LEU A 173 4.93 8.63 2.83
N SER A 174 3.77 8.76 2.16
CA SER A 174 3.64 9.48 0.90
C SER A 174 3.95 10.96 1.05
N LYS A 175 3.43 11.60 2.11
CA LYS A 175 3.77 12.96 2.51
C LYS A 175 5.27 13.17 2.66
N LYS A 176 5.93 12.30 3.43
CA LYS A 176 7.38 12.38 3.64
C LYS A 176 8.16 12.16 2.35
N ALA A 177 7.73 11.22 1.52
CA ALA A 177 8.39 10.92 0.25
C ALA A 177 8.31 12.14 -0.69
N ASN A 178 7.13 12.76 -0.75
CA ASN A 178 6.90 13.95 -1.55
C ASN A 178 7.77 15.13 -1.05
N GLN A 179 7.77 15.40 0.26
CA GLN A 179 8.56 16.46 0.88
C GLN A 179 10.07 16.28 0.69
N GLN A 180 10.56 15.04 0.75
CA GLN A 180 11.98 14.72 0.62
C GLN A 180 12.42 14.54 -0.83
N GLY A 181 11.49 14.36 -1.77
CA GLY A 181 11.78 13.96 -3.15
C GLY A 181 12.52 12.62 -3.24
N SER A 182 12.45 11.78 -2.21
CA SER A 182 13.19 10.52 -2.13
C SER A 182 12.49 9.50 -1.22
N VAL A 183 12.62 8.22 -1.57
CA VAL A 183 12.16 7.10 -0.75
C VAL A 183 13.26 6.49 0.12
N LYS A 184 14.54 6.77 -0.18
CA LYS A 184 15.72 6.09 0.41
C LYS A 184 15.74 6.16 1.93
N ASN A 185 15.40 7.33 2.48
CA ASN A 185 15.50 7.62 3.92
C ASN A 185 14.15 7.59 4.64
N LEU A 186 13.07 7.15 3.97
CA LEU A 186 11.75 7.08 4.58
C LEU A 186 11.76 6.22 5.83
N ARG A 187 11.21 6.72 6.93
CA ARG A 187 11.10 5.96 8.18
C ARG A 187 9.65 5.80 8.55
N LEU A 188 9.35 4.61 9.05
CA LEU A 188 8.09 4.30 9.70
C LEU A 188 7.78 5.33 10.80
N PRO A 189 6.52 5.79 10.92
CA PRO A 189 6.12 6.67 12.01
C PRO A 189 6.31 5.99 13.37
N ARG A 190 6.40 6.77 14.45
CA ARG A 190 6.46 6.19 15.80
C ARG A 190 5.18 5.40 16.07
N ARG A 191 5.31 4.26 16.75
CA ARG A 191 4.14 3.50 17.21
C ARG A 191 3.32 4.40 18.13
N LYS A 192 2.01 4.45 17.96
CA LYS A 192 1.14 4.99 19.02
C LYS A 192 1.26 4.01 20.19
N ASN A 193 1.84 4.43 21.31
CA ASN A 193 1.84 3.60 22.51
C ASN A 193 0.38 3.30 22.87
N ARG A 194 0.04 2.04 23.14
CA ARG A 194 -1.20 1.74 23.86
C ARG A 194 -1.17 2.59 25.12
N GLN A 195 -2.17 3.45 25.33
CA GLN A 195 -2.46 3.88 26.68
C GLN A 195 -2.68 2.59 27.46
N VAL A 196 -1.79 2.31 28.41
CA VAL A 196 -2.07 1.35 29.46
C VAL A 196 -3.32 1.90 30.10
N ILE A 197 -4.45 1.24 29.91
CA ILE A 197 -5.63 1.48 30.75
C ILE A 197 -5.09 1.20 32.14
N GLY A 198 -4.91 2.25 32.95
CA GLY A 198 -4.68 2.09 34.37
C GLY A 198 -5.88 1.31 34.87
N MET A 199 -5.67 0.02 35.18
CA MET A 199 -6.54 -0.64 36.14
C MET A 199 -6.27 0.10 37.44
N ASP A 200 -7.12 1.08 37.76
CA ASP A 200 -7.30 1.47 39.14
C ASP A 200 -7.81 0.22 39.85
N GLU A 201 -6.87 -0.53 40.44
CA GLU A 201 -7.14 -1.47 41.50
C GLU A 201 -7.60 -0.67 42.73
N ASP A 202 -8.84 -0.18 42.70
CA ASP A 202 -9.56 0.15 43.92
C ASP A 202 -10.09 -1.17 44.51
N LEU A 203 -9.16 -1.89 45.14
CA LEU A 203 -9.45 -2.89 46.17
C LEU A 203 -8.58 -2.60 47.39
N SER A 204 -8.96 -1.58 48.15
CA SER A 204 -8.79 -1.53 49.62
C SER A 204 -9.49 -0.32 50.21
#